data_AF-A0A810A3N0-F1
#
_entry.id   AF-A0A810A3N0-F1
#
_cell.length_a   1.000
_cell.length_b   1.000
_cell.length_c   1.000
_cell.angle_alpha   90.00
_cell.angle_beta   90.00
_cell.angle_gamma   90.00
#
_symmetry.space_group_name_H-M   'P 1'
#
loop_
_entity.id
_entity.type
_entity.pdbx_description
1 polymer ?
#
loop_
_entity_poly.entity_id
_entity_poly.type
_entity_poly.pdbx_seq_one_letter_code
_entity_poly.pdbx_strand_id
1 'polypeptide(L)'
;MEPGHWPSEHSDALRDYFLKGMSYAEIGRQINARFGTAYTRSAVAGRAKRLGLVAPQWVMSTSIAPSLPGEAGLLSPRRPALLNLPPKSALKPAAQVKLRCVGVQPRLVQLVELAKADCRYPYGGDKDGEEIAFCGHPRQPGSSYCAPHARLTRRSGAASARVAGPVVLRLVSAA
;
A
#
# COMPACT_ATOMS: atom_id res chain seq x y z
N MET A 1 1.67 -23.80 -8.34
CA MET A 1 0.42 -23.26 -7.77
C MET A 1 0.58 -21.75 -7.76
N GLU A 2 0.13 -21.07 -8.81
CA GLU A 2 0.40 -19.64 -9.06
C GLU A 2 -0.35 -18.74 -8.06
N PRO A 3 0.33 -18.12 -7.09
CA PRO A 3 -0.30 -17.31 -6.05
C PRO A 3 -0.46 -15.87 -6.57
N GLY A 4 -1.40 -15.64 -7.47
CA GLY A 4 -1.59 -14.28 -8.00
C GLY A 4 -2.80 -14.08 -8.89
N HIS A 5 -3.28 -15.13 -9.53
CA HIS A 5 -4.51 -15.04 -10.30
C HIS A 5 -5.71 -15.13 -9.33
N TRP A 6 -6.57 -14.12 -9.37
CA TRP A 6 -7.87 -14.17 -8.71
C TRP A 6 -8.93 -14.39 -9.79
N PRO A 7 -9.30 -15.65 -10.08
CA PRO A 7 -10.33 -15.97 -11.07
C PRO A 7 -11.61 -15.16 -10.85
N SER A 8 -12.32 -14.90 -11.95
CA SER A 8 -13.66 -14.28 -11.90
C SER A 8 -14.57 -15.05 -10.94
N GLU A 9 -14.56 -16.38 -11.00
CA GLU A 9 -15.36 -17.27 -10.14
C GLU A 9 -15.15 -17.01 -8.64
N HIS A 10 -13.90 -16.79 -8.21
CA HIS A 10 -13.59 -16.49 -6.80
C HIS A 10 -14.04 -15.07 -6.43
N SER A 11 -14.07 -14.14 -7.39
CA SER A 11 -14.56 -12.77 -7.20
C SER A 11 -16.07 -12.76 -7.05
N ASP A 12 -16.77 -13.56 -7.84
CA ASP A 12 -18.23 -13.68 -7.82
C ASP A 12 -18.68 -14.37 -6.54
N ALA A 13 -18.03 -15.47 -6.14
CA ALA A 13 -18.27 -16.10 -4.84
C ALA A 13 -18.01 -15.13 -3.67
N LEU A 14 -16.97 -14.30 -3.76
CA LEU A 14 -16.69 -13.27 -2.75
C LEU A 14 -17.83 -12.25 -2.66
N ARG A 15 -18.38 -11.80 -3.79
CA ARG A 15 -19.55 -10.91 -3.81
C ARG A 15 -20.77 -11.55 -3.15
N ASP A 16 -21.06 -12.80 -3.50
CA ASP A 16 -22.21 -13.52 -2.96
C ASP A 16 -22.11 -13.71 -1.44
N TYR A 17 -20.95 -14.14 -0.93
CA TYR A 17 -20.75 -14.32 0.51
C TYR A 17 -20.71 -13.00 1.28
N PHE A 18 -20.23 -11.93 0.62
CA PHE A 18 -20.27 -10.60 1.19
C PHE A 18 -21.70 -10.06 1.31
N LEU A 19 -22.55 -10.27 0.30
CA LEU A 19 -23.98 -9.94 0.36
C LEU A 19 -24.73 -10.74 1.43
N LYS A 20 -24.28 -11.97 1.70
CA LYS A 20 -24.77 -12.81 2.82
C LYS A 20 -24.30 -12.32 4.20
N GLY A 21 -23.53 -11.24 4.29
CA GLY A 21 -23.08 -10.64 5.55
C GLY A 21 -21.97 -11.44 6.26
N MET A 22 -21.27 -12.33 5.55
CA MET A 22 -20.18 -13.11 6.15
C MET A 22 -18.95 -12.26 6.43
N SER A 23 -18.20 -12.61 7.47
CA SER A 23 -16.91 -11.97 7.76
C SER A 23 -15.86 -12.34 6.71
N TYR A 24 -14.87 -11.47 6.46
CA TYR A 24 -13.78 -11.78 5.52
C TYR A 24 -12.98 -13.05 5.86
N ALA A 25 -12.93 -13.45 7.14
CA ALA A 25 -12.30 -14.70 7.54
C ALA A 25 -13.15 -15.91 7.14
N GLU A 26 -14.48 -15.81 7.30
CA GLU A 26 -15.44 -16.84 6.88
C GLU A 26 -15.49 -16.97 5.36
N ILE A 27 -15.55 -15.84 4.65
CA ILE A 27 -15.50 -15.80 3.18
C ILE A 27 -14.22 -16.51 2.68
N GLY A 28 -13.08 -16.25 3.33
CA GLY A 28 -11.82 -16.93 2.99
C GLY A 28 -11.90 -18.44 3.18
N ARG A 29 -12.43 -18.92 4.32
CA ARG A 29 -12.64 -20.35 4.56
C ARG A 29 -13.55 -20.98 3.50
N GLN A 30 -14.64 -20.31 3.16
CA GLN A 30 -15.62 -20.83 2.22
C GLN A 30 -15.07 -20.91 0.78
N ILE A 31 -14.33 -19.88 0.35
CA ILE A 31 -13.67 -19.87 -0.97
C ILE A 31 -12.57 -20.94 -1.02
N ASN A 32 -11.78 -21.07 0.05
CA ASN A 32 -10.75 -22.09 0.15
C ASN A 32 -11.33 -23.51 0.10
N ALA A 33 -12.43 -23.75 0.81
CA ALA A 33 -13.12 -25.03 0.81
C ALA A 33 -13.76 -25.36 -0.56
N ARG A 34 -14.33 -24.36 -1.24
CA ARG A 34 -15.02 -24.55 -2.53
C ARG A 34 -14.06 -24.76 -3.70
N PHE A 35 -12.95 -24.02 -3.73
CA PHE A 35 -12.05 -23.97 -4.89
C PHE A 35 -10.67 -24.60 -4.61
N GLY A 36 -10.45 -25.20 -3.45
CA GLY A 36 -9.15 -25.77 -3.07
C GLY A 36 -8.03 -24.73 -3.00
N THR A 37 -8.38 -23.49 -2.65
CA THR A 37 -7.43 -22.37 -2.55
C THR A 37 -6.95 -22.15 -1.12
N ALA A 38 -5.90 -21.33 -0.96
CA ALA A 38 -5.32 -21.00 0.33
C ALA A 38 -5.28 -19.47 0.55
N TYR A 39 -6.39 -18.78 0.31
CA TYR A 39 -6.48 -17.34 0.55
C TYR A 39 -6.53 -17.03 2.04
N THR A 40 -5.74 -16.02 2.43
CA THR A 40 -5.76 -15.47 3.78
C THR A 40 -6.87 -14.43 3.93
N ARG A 41 -7.27 -14.13 5.17
CA ARG A 41 -8.22 -13.05 5.48
C ARG A 41 -7.84 -11.72 4.81
N SER A 42 -6.56 -11.37 4.79
CA SER A 42 -6.07 -10.13 4.18
C SER A 42 -6.14 -10.15 2.66
N ALA A 43 -5.94 -11.31 2.01
CA ALA A 43 -6.12 -11.47 0.58
C ALA A 43 -7.58 -11.21 0.16
N VAL A 44 -8.54 -11.79 0.89
CA VAL A 44 -9.98 -11.60 0.69
C VAL A 44 -10.37 -10.13 0.90
N ALA A 45 -9.96 -9.52 2.02
CA ALA A 45 -10.26 -8.11 2.30
C ALA A 45 -9.66 -7.16 1.26
N GLY A 46 -8.43 -7.43 0.82
CA GLY A 46 -7.78 -6.67 -0.24
C GLY A 46 -8.51 -6.80 -1.58
N ARG A 47 -8.98 -8.00 -1.92
CA ARG A 47 -9.81 -8.21 -3.13
C ARG A 47 -11.15 -7.50 -3.03
N ALA A 48 -11.86 -7.63 -1.91
CA ALA A 48 -13.15 -6.98 -1.69
C ALA A 48 -13.05 -5.45 -1.88
N LYS A 49 -11.99 -4.83 -1.34
CA LYS A 49 -11.73 -3.41 -1.53
C LYS A 49 -11.53 -3.03 -3.00
N ARG A 50 -10.77 -3.82 -3.77
CA ARG A 50 -10.58 -3.59 -5.21
C ARG A 50 -11.86 -3.77 -6.02
N LEU A 51 -12.77 -4.63 -5.55
CA LEU A 51 -14.10 -4.85 -6.16
C LEU A 51 -15.13 -3.77 -5.77
N GLY A 52 -14.74 -2.77 -4.97
CA GLY A 52 -15.63 -1.71 -4.50
C GLY A 52 -16.67 -2.19 -3.50
N LEU A 53 -16.46 -3.36 -2.87
CA LEU A 53 -17.35 -3.88 -1.84
C LEU A 53 -17.09 -3.09 -0.55
N VAL A 54 -17.80 -1.97 -0.42
CA VAL A 54 -17.81 -1.16 0.79
C VAL A 54 -18.55 -1.96 1.84
N ALA A 55 -17.87 -2.35 2.92
CA ALA A 55 -18.53 -2.89 4.09
C ALA A 55 -19.61 -1.88 4.51
N PRO A 56 -20.92 -2.19 4.48
CA PRO A 56 -21.86 -1.42 5.28
C PRO A 56 -21.28 -1.46 6.68
N GLN A 57 -21.10 -0.28 7.30
CA GLN A 57 -20.40 -0.10 8.56
C GLN A 57 -20.73 -1.28 9.46
N TRP A 58 -19.81 -2.24 9.53
CA TRP A 58 -20.04 -3.43 10.34
C TRP A 58 -19.96 -2.86 11.73
N VAL A 59 -21.14 -2.60 12.29
CA VAL A 59 -21.35 -2.30 13.69
C VAL A 59 -20.44 -3.29 14.39
N MET A 60 -19.40 -2.77 15.03
CA MET A 60 -18.53 -3.60 15.83
C MET A 60 -19.47 -4.30 16.79
N SER A 61 -19.72 -5.58 16.53
CA SER A 61 -20.56 -6.37 17.40
C SER A 61 -19.81 -6.35 18.72
N THR A 62 -20.35 -5.59 19.66
CA THR A 62 -19.97 -5.62 21.06
C THR A 62 -20.17 -7.04 21.51
N SER A 63 -19.14 -7.87 21.37
CA SER A 63 -19.09 -9.15 22.04
C SER A 63 -18.80 -8.86 23.50
N ILE A 64 -19.86 -8.49 24.23
CA ILE A 64 -19.96 -8.77 25.65
C ILE A 64 -20.25 -10.27 25.71
N ALA A 65 -19.20 -11.09 25.68
CA ALA A 65 -19.31 -12.46 26.10
C ALA A 65 -19.33 -12.46 27.65
N PRO A 66 -20.28 -13.15 28.32
CA PRO A 66 -20.23 -13.32 29.77
C PRO A 66 -19.05 -14.22 30.12
N SER A 67 -18.22 -13.76 31.05
CA SER A 67 -17.10 -14.50 31.61
C SER A 67 -17.59 -15.75 32.35
N LEU A 68 -17.07 -16.93 32.00
CA LEU A 68 -17.05 -18.09 32.89
C LEU A 68 -15.60 -18.36 33.36
N PRO A 69 -15.38 -18.79 34.61
CA PRO A 69 -14.06 -18.84 35.22
C PRO A 69 -13.37 -20.19 34.97
N GLY A 70 -12.08 -20.15 34.60
CA GLY A 70 -11.30 -21.38 34.48
C GLY A 70 -9.85 -21.18 34.03
N GLU A 71 -8.96 -21.20 35.02
CA GLU A 71 -7.54 -21.59 34.99
C GLU A 71 -6.46 -20.67 34.39
N ALA A 72 -5.45 -20.44 35.23
CA ALA A 72 -4.37 -19.49 35.05
C ALA A 72 -3.22 -20.06 34.21
N GLY A 73 -3.08 -19.56 32.97
CA GLY A 73 -1.90 -19.75 32.14
C GLY A 73 -1.07 -18.47 32.02
N LEU A 74 0.22 -18.57 32.31
CA LEU A 74 1.23 -17.51 32.46
C LEU A 74 1.14 -16.37 31.42
N LEU A 75 0.99 -15.15 31.95
CA LEU A 75 0.90 -13.90 31.20
C LEU A 75 2.27 -13.50 30.62
N SER A 76 2.40 -13.61 29.30
CA SER A 76 3.35 -12.78 28.55
C SER A 76 2.90 -11.32 28.67
N PRO A 77 3.80 -10.32 28.90
CA PRO A 77 3.39 -8.92 28.96
C PRO A 77 2.94 -8.45 27.57
N ARG A 78 1.66 -8.67 27.24
CA ARG A 78 0.98 -7.97 26.16
C ARG A 78 0.96 -6.50 26.56
N ARG A 79 1.92 -5.74 26.02
CA ARG A 79 1.81 -4.27 25.94
C ARG A 79 0.41 -3.96 25.43
N PRO A 80 -0.37 -3.08 26.10
CA PRO A 80 -1.59 -2.59 25.49
C PRO A 80 -1.16 -1.88 24.22
N ALA A 81 -1.45 -2.50 23.08
CA ALA A 81 -1.47 -1.81 21.82
C ALA A 81 -2.60 -0.79 21.93
N LEU A 82 -2.27 0.39 22.46
CA LEU A 82 -3.03 1.59 22.22
C LEU A 82 -3.17 1.68 20.71
N LEU A 83 -4.35 1.29 20.25
CA LEU A 83 -4.77 1.44 18.89
C LEU A 83 -4.76 2.96 18.63
N ASN A 84 -3.62 3.48 18.18
CA ASN A 84 -3.54 4.76 17.50
C ASN A 84 -4.27 4.61 16.17
N LEU A 85 -5.60 4.41 16.25
CA LEU A 85 -6.50 4.51 15.13
C LEU A 85 -6.48 5.99 14.74
N PRO A 86 -6.01 6.33 13.53
CA PRO A 86 -6.02 7.71 13.09
C PRO A 86 -7.46 8.23 13.12
N PRO A 87 -7.69 9.51 13.51
CA PRO A 87 -9.01 10.10 13.53
C PRO A 87 -9.75 9.87 12.21
N LYS A 88 -11.06 9.66 12.25
CA LYS A 88 -11.90 9.41 11.06
C LYS A 88 -11.78 10.51 9.98
N SER A 89 -11.27 11.70 10.33
CA SER A 89 -10.95 12.78 9.39
C SER A 89 -9.73 12.50 8.49
N ALA A 90 -8.83 11.59 8.88
CA ALA A 90 -7.65 11.18 8.12
C ALA A 90 -7.95 10.18 6.99
N LEU A 91 -9.20 9.73 6.87
CA LEU A 91 -9.65 8.76 5.85
C LEU A 91 -10.35 9.42 4.66
N LYS A 92 -10.51 10.74 4.65
CA LYS A 92 -10.92 11.44 3.43
C LYS A 92 -9.80 11.26 2.40
N PRO A 93 -10.09 10.85 1.15
CA PRO A 93 -9.12 10.98 0.07
C PRO A 93 -8.68 12.43 0.09
N ALA A 94 -7.44 12.69 0.48
CA ALA A 94 -6.90 14.03 0.40
C ALA A 94 -7.09 14.43 -1.06
N ALA A 95 -7.84 15.51 -1.29
CA ALA A 95 -7.95 16.11 -2.61
C ALA A 95 -6.52 16.20 -3.15
N GLN A 96 -6.28 15.68 -4.36
CA GLN A 96 -4.95 15.55 -4.92
C GLN A 96 -4.26 16.90 -4.82
N VAL A 97 -3.37 17.06 -3.84
CA VAL A 97 -2.76 18.36 -3.60
C VAL A 97 -1.78 18.54 -4.74
N LYS A 98 -2.10 19.44 -5.67
CA LYS A 98 -1.22 19.77 -6.80
C LYS A 98 -0.05 20.63 -6.27
N LEU A 99 0.81 20.02 -5.46
CA LEU A 99 2.00 20.65 -4.89
C LEU A 99 3.24 20.24 -5.67
N ARG A 100 3.58 20.92 -6.76
CA ARG A 100 4.85 20.64 -7.45
C ARG A 100 5.57 21.84 -8.04
N CYS A 101 5.28 23.05 -7.60
CA CYS A 101 6.09 24.21 -7.99
C CYS A 101 6.92 24.67 -6.80
N VAL A 102 8.14 24.12 -6.69
CA VAL A 102 9.21 24.93 -6.09
C VAL A 102 9.57 25.99 -7.13
N GLY A 103 10.13 27.13 -6.72
CA GLY A 103 10.69 28.15 -7.61
C GLY A 103 11.93 27.66 -8.37
N VAL A 104 11.83 26.50 -9.01
CA VAL A 104 12.80 25.92 -9.93
C VAL A 104 12.16 25.94 -11.30
N GLN A 105 12.79 26.63 -12.24
CA GLN A 105 12.46 26.51 -13.65
C GLN A 105 13.13 25.24 -14.19
N PRO A 106 12.40 24.15 -14.48
CA PRO A 106 13.01 22.93 -15.00
C PRO A 106 13.51 23.11 -16.43
N ARG A 107 14.48 22.28 -16.84
CA ARG A 107 14.96 22.17 -18.23
C ARG A 107 14.04 21.32 -19.11
N LEU A 108 13.07 20.61 -18.51
CA LEU A 108 12.08 19.75 -19.18
C LEU A 108 12.72 18.76 -20.17
N VAL A 109 13.71 18.01 -19.68
CA VAL A 109 14.46 17.02 -20.47
C VAL A 109 13.66 15.73 -20.58
N GLN A 110 13.59 15.11 -21.77
CA GLN A 110 12.92 13.82 -21.94
C GLN A 110 13.72 12.67 -21.31
N LEU A 111 13.08 11.52 -21.07
CA LEU A 111 13.75 10.35 -20.45
C LEU A 111 15.00 9.91 -21.23
N VAL A 112 14.91 9.95 -22.55
CA VAL A 112 15.97 9.50 -23.48
C VAL A 112 17.21 10.39 -23.44
N GLU A 113 17.05 11.68 -23.09
CA GLU A 113 18.12 12.67 -23.06
C GLU A 113 18.69 12.88 -21.64
N LEU A 114 18.13 12.21 -20.63
CA LEU A 114 18.45 12.46 -19.24
C LEU A 114 19.82 11.88 -18.86
N ALA A 115 20.79 12.75 -18.51
CA ALA A 115 22.12 12.30 -18.13
C ALA A 115 22.13 11.65 -16.73
N LYS A 116 23.16 10.83 -16.45
CA LYS A 116 23.31 10.14 -15.15
C LYS A 116 23.29 11.12 -13.96
N ALA A 117 23.89 12.30 -14.14
CA ALA A 117 24.03 13.35 -13.14
C ALA A 117 22.82 14.30 -13.06
N ASP A 118 21.76 14.09 -13.86
CA ASP A 118 20.63 14.99 -13.90
C ASP A 118 19.55 14.66 -12.87
N CYS A 119 18.81 15.69 -12.47
CA CYS A 119 17.68 15.63 -11.56
C CYS A 119 16.49 14.93 -12.23
N ARG A 120 16.10 13.79 -11.66
CA ARG A 120 15.03 12.89 -12.15
C ARG A 120 13.64 13.26 -11.65
N TYR A 121 13.42 14.52 -11.28
CA TYR A 121 12.11 14.96 -10.79
C TYR A 121 11.14 15.13 -11.97
N PRO A 122 10.00 14.41 -11.99
CA PRO A 122 9.09 14.40 -13.14
C PRO A 122 8.14 15.59 -13.16
N TYR A 123 7.83 16.05 -14.36
CA TYR A 123 6.84 17.07 -14.71
C TYR A 123 5.93 16.50 -15.80
N GLY A 124 4.63 16.82 -15.72
CA GLY A 124 3.63 16.28 -16.64
C GLY A 124 3.30 14.80 -16.38
N GLY A 125 2.59 14.19 -17.33
CA GLY A 125 2.13 12.79 -17.23
C GLY A 125 1.06 12.56 -16.18
N ASP A 126 0.32 13.60 -15.79
CA ASP A 126 -0.79 13.46 -14.83
C ASP A 126 -2.03 12.87 -15.53
N LYS A 127 -2.09 12.94 -16.87
CA LYS A 127 -3.16 12.36 -17.70
C LYS A 127 -2.60 11.41 -18.75
N ASP A 128 -3.46 10.50 -19.21
CA ASP A 128 -3.15 9.58 -20.30
C ASP A 128 -2.79 10.37 -21.58
N GLY A 129 -1.61 10.08 -22.14
CA GLY A 129 -1.09 10.73 -23.34
C GLY A 129 -0.28 12.01 -23.11
N GLU A 130 -0.13 12.50 -21.88
CA GLU A 130 0.77 13.62 -21.59
C GLU A 130 2.24 13.15 -21.51
N GLU A 131 3.13 13.83 -22.23
CA GLU A 131 4.57 13.55 -22.18
C GLU A 131 5.15 13.85 -20.78
N ILE A 132 5.98 12.92 -20.29
CA ILE A 132 6.71 13.09 -19.03
C ILE A 132 8.07 13.72 -19.33
N ALA A 133 8.31 14.89 -18.75
CA ALA A 133 9.60 15.58 -18.79
C ALA A 133 10.25 15.59 -17.40
N PHE A 134 11.56 15.80 -17.35
CA PHE A 134 12.35 15.79 -16.12
C PHE A 134 13.04 17.12 -15.88
N CYS A 135 13.34 17.42 -14.62
CA CYS A 135 13.96 18.69 -14.22
C CYS A 135 15.30 18.98 -14.93
N GLY A 136 16.17 17.99 -15.12
CA GLY A 136 17.42 18.14 -15.88
C GLY A 136 18.53 18.97 -15.21
N HIS A 137 18.32 19.50 -14.00
CA HIS A 137 19.38 20.22 -13.25
C HIS A 137 20.40 19.25 -12.66
N PRO A 138 21.65 19.67 -12.39
CA PRO A 138 22.62 18.84 -11.70
C PRO A 138 22.07 18.30 -10.37
N ARG A 139 22.17 16.99 -10.18
CA ARG A 139 21.71 16.31 -8.96
C ARG A 139 22.63 16.64 -7.78
N GLN A 140 22.07 16.72 -6.58
CA GLN A 140 22.85 16.79 -5.36
C GLN A 140 23.53 15.43 -5.09
N PRO A 141 24.78 15.38 -4.58
CA PRO A 141 25.42 14.14 -4.14
C PRO A 141 24.53 13.33 -3.18
N GLY A 142 24.44 12.01 -3.39
CA GLY A 142 23.58 11.13 -2.59
C GLY A 142 22.07 11.30 -2.84
N SER A 143 21.68 11.99 -3.90
CA SER A 143 20.28 12.21 -4.31
C SER A 143 20.11 11.98 -5.80
N SER A 144 18.91 11.52 -6.21
CA SER A 144 18.50 11.50 -7.63
C SER A 144 17.97 12.85 -8.11
N TYR A 145 17.98 13.87 -7.24
CA TYR A 145 17.33 15.15 -7.44
C TYR A 145 18.28 16.32 -7.14
N CYS A 146 18.06 17.47 -7.77
CA CYS A 146 18.70 18.74 -7.40
C CYS A 146 18.28 19.17 -5.98
N ALA A 147 19.02 20.08 -5.35
CA ALA A 147 18.77 20.45 -3.95
C ALA A 147 17.31 20.83 -3.64
N PRO A 148 16.60 21.63 -4.47
CA PRO A 148 15.19 21.93 -4.23
C PRO A 148 14.27 20.70 -4.30
N HIS A 149 14.41 19.87 -5.34
CA HIS A 149 13.60 18.64 -5.49
C HIS A 149 13.95 17.55 -4.47
N ALA A 150 15.19 17.52 -4.00
CA ALA A 150 15.60 16.64 -2.91
C ALA A 150 14.88 16.99 -1.60
N ARG A 151 14.64 18.29 -1.34
CA ARG A 151 13.90 18.74 -0.15
C ARG A 151 12.41 18.40 -0.23
N LEU A 152 11.81 18.45 -1.42
CA LEU A 152 10.40 18.04 -1.61
C LEU A 152 10.15 16.54 -1.40
N THR A 153 11.10 15.73 -1.85
CA THR A 153 10.93 14.26 -1.90
C THR A 153 11.32 13.58 -0.60
N ARG A 154 12.11 14.24 0.25
CA ARG A 154 12.50 13.72 1.56
C ARG A 154 11.47 14.13 2.61
N ARG A 155 11.12 13.19 3.49
CA ARG A 155 10.34 13.48 4.69
C ARG A 155 11.17 14.42 5.57
N SER A 156 10.69 15.63 5.78
CA SER A 156 11.20 16.51 6.84
C SER A 156 10.79 15.93 8.19
N GLY A 157 11.60 15.03 8.75
CA GLY A 157 11.35 14.40 10.06
C GLY A 157 11.94 13.01 10.17
N ALA A 158 12.99 12.91 10.99
CA ALA A 158 13.80 11.73 11.31
C ALA A 158 14.47 11.02 10.13
N ALA A 159 15.76 10.70 10.27
CA ALA A 159 16.48 9.87 9.32
C ALA A 159 15.72 8.55 9.10
N SER A 160 15.54 8.15 7.84
CA SER A 160 15.03 6.82 7.51
C SER A 160 15.92 5.78 8.19
N ALA A 161 15.37 5.00 9.11
CA ALA A 161 16.08 3.88 9.76
C ALA A 161 16.53 2.79 8.76
N ARG A 162 16.06 2.87 7.50
CA ARG A 162 16.52 1.99 6.42
C ARG A 162 17.73 2.61 5.75
N VAL A 163 18.91 2.09 6.07
CA VAL A 163 20.12 2.31 5.29
C VAL A 163 19.97 1.56 3.97
N ALA A 164 20.09 2.27 2.85
CA ALA A 164 20.16 1.64 1.53
C ALA A 164 21.51 0.93 1.39
N GLY A 165 21.56 -0.35 1.71
CA GLY A 165 22.72 -1.21 1.44
C GLY A 165 22.66 -1.80 0.03
N PRO A 166 23.81 -2.24 -0.53
CA PRO A 166 23.81 -2.96 -1.80
C PRO A 166 22.97 -4.24 -1.66
N VAL A 167 21.90 -4.34 -2.46
CA VAL A 167 21.14 -5.58 -2.58
C VAL A 167 21.88 -6.47 -3.56
N VAL A 168 22.54 -7.51 -3.06
CA VAL A 168 23.13 -8.55 -3.90
C VAL A 168 22.00 -9.51 -4.29
N LEU A 169 21.51 -9.39 -5.52
CA LEU A 169 20.60 -10.37 -6.10
C LEU A 169 21.40 -11.60 -6.51
N ARG A 170 21.01 -12.77 -6.02
CA ARG A 170 21.60 -14.05 -6.41
C ARG A 170 20.82 -14.59 -7.61
N LEU A 171 21.49 -14.80 -8.73
CA LEU A 171 20.89 -15.49 -9.87
C LEU A 171 20.57 -16.93 -9.45
N VAL A 172 19.32 -17.34 -9.59
CA VAL A 172 18.91 -18.73 -9.45
C VAL A 172 18.67 -19.24 -10.87
N SER A 173 19.46 -20.22 -11.31
CA SER A 173 19.23 -20.87 -12.60
C SER A 173 17.89 -21.61 -12.55
N ALA A 174 17.04 -21.37 -13.54
CA ALA A 174 15.84 -22.16 -13.75
C ALA A 174 16.26 -23.58 -14.20
N ALA A 175 15.70 -24.60 -13.56
CA ALA A 175 15.79 -26.00 -13.96
C ALA A 175 14.38 -26.48 -14.35
#